data_AF-A0A8T3W5T4-F1
#
_entry.id   AF-A0A8T3W5T4-F1
#
_cell.length_a   1.000
_cell.length_b   1.000
_cell.length_c   1.000
_cell.angle_alpha   90.00
_cell.angle_beta   90.00
_cell.angle_gamma   90.00
#
_symmetry.space_group_name_H-M   'P 1'
#
loop_
_entity.id
_entity.type
_entity.pdbx_description
1 polymer ?
#
loop_
_entity_poly.entity_id
_entity_poly.type
_entity_poly.pdbx_seq_one_letter_code
_entity_poly.pdbx_strand_id
1 'polypeptide(L)'
;MTTKTGKAYAFFNCGSSKEKIEEELPFTRKCVKTPGELELSLIDDISSLKGDSQLLQIAEESKEAGINYVMEATYPNATNHKTADELASILNQAYQSPLYEDGETFIGEIFYKLNGEYVSRE
;
A
#
# COMPACT_ATOMS: atom_id res chain seq x y z
N MET A 1 8.64 3.73 27.04
CA MET A 1 8.44 2.67 26.03
C MET A 1 8.43 3.35 24.68
N THR A 2 9.43 3.10 23.82
CA THR A 2 9.40 3.60 22.43
C THR A 2 8.28 2.86 21.71
N THR A 3 7.15 3.53 21.55
CA THR A 3 6.06 3.10 20.69
C THR A 3 6.60 2.96 19.28
N LYS A 4 6.80 1.72 18.81
CA LYS A 4 7.20 1.48 17.43
C LYS A 4 5.97 1.77 16.57
N THR A 5 6.09 2.75 15.69
CA THR A 5 5.12 3.00 14.64
C THR A 5 5.42 2.04 13.51
N GLY A 6 4.43 1.22 13.13
CA GLY A 6 4.56 0.25 12.06
C GLY A 6 4.46 0.93 10.70
N LYS A 7 5.26 0.48 9.73
CA LYS A 7 5.28 1.00 8.36
C LYS A 7 5.26 -0.12 7.33
N ALA A 8 4.43 0.04 6.29
CA ALA A 8 4.35 -0.86 5.15
C ALA A 8 4.09 -0.08 3.85
N TYR A 9 4.37 -0.71 2.71
CA TYR A 9 4.24 -0.13 1.39
C TYR A 9 3.53 -1.12 0.48
N ALA A 10 2.53 -0.64 -0.25
CA ALA A 10 1.84 -1.39 -1.28
C ALA A 10 2.21 -0.81 -2.63
N PHE A 11 2.68 -1.65 -3.54
CA PHE A 11 2.95 -1.32 -4.94
C PHE A 11 1.85 -2.00 -5.75
N PHE A 12 1.02 -1.25 -6.46
CA PHE A 12 -0.10 -1.82 -7.21
C PHE A 12 -0.42 -1.06 -8.50
N ASN A 13 -0.96 -1.77 -9.49
CA ASN A 13 -1.51 -1.15 -10.70
C ASN A 13 -2.98 -0.78 -10.47
N CYS A 14 -3.41 0.36 -11.02
CA CYS A 14 -4.83 0.70 -11.12
C CYS A 14 -5.07 1.60 -12.33
N GLY A 15 -6.10 1.31 -13.13
CA GLY A 15 -6.49 2.18 -14.26
C GLY A 15 -7.22 3.46 -13.84
N SER A 16 -7.72 3.52 -12.60
CA SER A 16 -8.40 4.69 -12.06
C SER A 16 -7.43 5.83 -11.69
N SER A 17 -7.90 7.08 -11.75
CA SER A 17 -7.08 8.22 -11.34
C SER A 17 -6.85 8.25 -9.82
N LYS A 18 -5.81 8.96 -9.39
CA LYS A 18 -5.48 9.15 -7.98
C LYS A 18 -6.68 9.67 -7.19
N GLU A 19 -7.38 10.67 -7.72
CA GLU A 19 -8.52 11.31 -7.07
C GLU A 19 -9.64 10.29 -6.82
N LYS A 20 -9.94 9.44 -7.80
CA LYS A 20 -10.95 8.38 -7.63
C LYS A 20 -10.54 7.37 -6.56
N ILE A 21 -9.27 6.98 -6.52
CA ILE A 21 -8.75 6.06 -5.48
C ILE A 21 -8.92 6.72 -4.10
N GLU A 22 -8.55 7.99 -3.96
CA GLU A 22 -8.69 8.74 -2.72
C GLU A 22 -10.17 8.94 -2.29
N GLU A 23 -11.09 9.12 -3.24
CA GLU A 23 -12.53 9.20 -3.00
C GLU A 23 -13.12 7.88 -2.50
N GLU A 24 -12.62 6.74 -3.00
CA GLU A 24 -13.13 5.40 -2.65
C GLU A 24 -12.48 4.83 -1.37
N LEU A 25 -11.29 5.31 -1.00
CA LEU A 25 -10.56 4.85 0.18
C LEU A 25 -11.39 4.89 1.49
N PRO A 26 -12.17 5.93 1.80
CA PRO A 26 -13.02 5.94 2.99
C PRO A 26 -14.04 4.80 3.03
N PHE A 27 -14.65 4.45 1.89
CA PHE A 27 -15.59 3.33 1.79
C PHE A 27 -14.87 2.00 1.97
N THR A 28 -13.73 1.83 1.27
CA THR A 28 -12.86 0.66 1.38
C THR A 28 -12.47 0.40 2.83
N ARG A 29 -11.95 1.43 3.53
CA ARG A 29 -11.58 1.36 4.95
C ARG A 29 -12.75 0.97 5.85
N LYS A 30 -13.96 1.46 5.56
CA LYS A 30 -15.17 1.12 6.33
C LYS A 30 -15.57 -0.35 6.15
N CYS A 31 -15.47 -0.89 4.95
CA CYS A 31 -15.80 -2.29 4.66
C CYS A 31 -14.90 -3.27 5.42
N VAL A 32 -13.60 -3.02 5.43
CA VAL A 32 -12.63 -3.87 6.14
C VAL A 32 -12.40 -3.48 7.60
N LYS A 33 -13.14 -2.48 8.09
CA LYS A 33 -13.07 -2.00 9.48
C LYS A 33 -11.64 -1.59 9.88
N THR A 34 -10.94 -0.91 8.97
CA THR A 34 -9.58 -0.41 9.22
C THR A 34 -9.54 0.46 10.48
N PRO A 35 -8.53 0.31 11.35
CA PRO A 35 -8.30 1.20 12.48
C PRO A 35 -8.25 2.68 12.06
N GLY A 36 -8.81 3.56 12.90
CA GLY A 36 -8.83 4.99 12.63
C GLY A 36 -7.43 5.62 12.69
N GLU A 37 -6.52 5.00 13.44
CA GLU A 37 -5.13 5.44 13.61
C GLU A 37 -4.23 5.05 12.43
N LEU A 38 -4.70 4.22 11.49
CA LEU A 38 -3.93 3.91 10.29
C LEU A 38 -3.93 5.11 9.35
N GLU A 39 -2.75 5.66 9.10
CA GLU A 39 -2.53 6.72 8.12
C GLU A 39 -2.12 6.11 6.79
N LEU A 40 -2.69 6.62 5.69
CA LEU A 40 -2.40 6.18 4.33
C LEU A 40 -1.98 7.39 3.50
N SER A 41 -0.97 7.20 2.65
CA SER A 41 -0.55 8.20 1.66
C SER A 41 -0.42 7.53 0.30
N LEU A 42 -1.11 8.08 -0.71
CA LEU A 42 -1.07 7.58 -2.08
C LEU A 42 -0.10 8.40 -2.93
N ILE A 43 0.81 7.70 -3.60
CA ILE A 43 1.83 8.23 -4.49
C ILE A 43 1.55 7.67 -5.89
N ASP A 44 1.35 8.56 -6.85
CA ASP A 44 0.98 8.31 -8.24
C ASP A 44 2.15 8.47 -9.23
N ASP A 45 3.31 8.91 -8.74
CA ASP A 45 4.59 8.80 -9.42
C ASP A 45 5.57 8.05 -8.53
N ILE A 46 5.80 6.78 -8.85
CA ILE A 46 6.74 5.91 -8.14
C ILE A 46 8.14 6.55 -8.04
N SER A 47 8.53 7.34 -9.03
CA SER A 47 9.82 8.03 -9.08
C SER A 47 9.93 9.13 -8.00
N SER A 48 8.81 9.57 -7.45
CA SER A 48 8.75 10.55 -6.35
C SER A 48 8.89 9.90 -4.96
N LEU A 49 8.88 8.56 -4.88
CA LEU A 49 9.08 7.83 -3.64
C LEU A 49 10.45 8.17 -3.03
N LYS A 50 10.46 8.46 -1.74
CA LYS A 50 11.68 8.71 -0.97
C LYS A 50 11.85 7.62 0.07
N GLY A 51 13.07 7.12 0.23
CA GLY A 51 13.35 6.07 1.18
C GLY A 51 14.79 5.61 1.12
N ASP A 52 15.04 4.47 1.77
CA ASP A 52 16.33 3.78 1.66
C ASP A 52 16.48 3.07 0.31
N SER A 53 17.72 2.68 -0.01
CA SER A 53 18.06 2.14 -1.33
C SER A 53 17.30 0.87 -1.70
N GLN A 54 16.94 0.03 -0.71
CA GLN A 54 16.21 -1.20 -0.98
C GLN A 54 14.76 -0.89 -1.39
N LEU A 55 14.12 0.08 -0.74
CA LEU A 55 12.77 0.51 -1.13
C LEU A 55 12.76 1.13 -2.54
N LEU A 56 13.78 1.92 -2.87
CA LEU A 56 13.90 2.53 -4.20
C LEU A 56 14.14 1.48 -5.29
N GLN A 57 14.91 0.43 -5.00
CA GLN A 57 15.09 -0.69 -5.91
C GLN A 57 13.77 -1.43 -6.17
N ILE A 58 13.00 -1.74 -5.12
CA ILE A 58 11.67 -2.36 -5.25
C ILE A 58 10.75 -1.49 -6.11
N ALA A 59 10.81 -0.17 -5.92
CA ALA A 59 10.02 0.78 -6.68
C ALA A 59 10.38 0.78 -8.17
N GLU A 60 11.67 0.69 -8.51
CA GLU A 60 12.14 0.59 -9.89
C GLU A 60 11.70 -0.74 -10.54
N GLU A 61 11.89 -1.87 -9.86
CA GLU A 61 11.44 -3.20 -10.32
C GLU A 61 9.92 -3.26 -10.53
N SER A 62 9.15 -2.67 -9.60
CA SER A 62 7.68 -2.56 -9.67
C SER A 62 7.24 -1.79 -10.91
N LYS A 63 7.92 -0.68 -11.21
CA LYS A 63 7.63 0.16 -12.38
C LYS A 63 7.81 -0.60 -13.69
N GLU A 64 8.85 -1.43 -13.80
CA GLU A 64 9.07 -2.29 -14.97
C GLU A 64 7.96 -3.34 -15.15
N ALA A 65 7.30 -3.75 -14.06
CA ALA A 65 6.16 -4.66 -14.05
C ALA A 65 4.80 -3.99 -14.35
N GLY A 66 4.78 -2.68 -14.67
CA GLY A 66 3.55 -1.95 -15.00
C GLY A 66 2.77 -1.43 -13.79
N ILE A 67 3.39 -1.42 -12.61
CA ILE A 67 2.83 -0.78 -11.40
C ILE A 67 2.93 0.74 -11.57
N ASN A 68 1.88 1.46 -11.18
CA ASN A 68 1.79 2.92 -11.29
C ASN A 68 1.48 3.63 -9.96
N TYR A 69 1.12 2.91 -8.89
CA TYR A 69 0.84 3.49 -7.58
C TYR A 69 1.67 2.86 -6.47
N VAL A 70 2.02 3.69 -5.47
CA VAL A 70 2.50 3.26 -4.17
C VAL A 70 1.57 3.80 -3.09
N MET A 71 1.09 2.94 -2.20
CA MET A 71 0.41 3.35 -0.98
C MET A 71 1.30 3.08 0.23
N GLU A 72 1.71 4.15 0.90
CA GLU A 72 2.43 4.08 2.18
C GLU A 72 1.41 4.02 3.32
N ALA A 73 1.59 3.06 4.23
CA ALA A 73 0.79 2.92 5.43
C ALA A 73 1.65 3.11 6.69
N THR A 74 1.15 3.91 7.63
CA THR A 74 1.78 4.17 8.93
C THR A 74 0.77 3.89 10.04
N TYR A 75 1.12 3.03 11.00
CA TYR A 75 0.23 2.61 12.09
C TYR A 75 0.89 2.77 13.46
N PRO A 76 0.47 3.79 14.25
CA PRO A 76 0.95 3.96 15.62
C PRO A 76 0.71 2.73 16.49
N ASN A 77 1.70 2.39 17.32
CA ASN A 77 1.65 1.27 18.26
C ASN A 77 1.46 -0.13 17.62
N ALA A 78 1.77 -0.26 16.33
CA ALA A 78 1.71 -1.52 15.60
C ALA A 78 3.09 -1.93 15.07
N THR A 79 3.23 -3.20 14.70
CA THR A 79 4.41 -3.70 14.01
C THR A 79 4.29 -3.45 12.51
N ASN A 80 5.41 -3.41 11.80
CA ASN A 80 5.45 -3.32 10.34
C ASN A 80 4.61 -4.44 9.67
N HIS A 81 4.67 -5.65 10.21
CA HIS A 81 3.88 -6.79 9.75
C HIS A 81 2.37 -6.55 9.93
N LYS A 82 1.93 -6.09 11.11
CA LYS A 82 0.53 -5.74 11.34
C LYS A 82 0.07 -4.61 10.41
N THR A 83 0.90 -3.59 10.19
CA THR A 83 0.60 -2.54 9.22
C THR A 83 0.43 -3.09 7.80
N ALA A 84 1.26 -4.07 7.40
CA ALA A 84 1.13 -4.74 6.11
C ALA A 84 -0.17 -5.53 5.99
N ASP A 85 -0.65 -6.18 7.05
CA ASP A 85 -1.94 -6.89 7.05
C ASP A 85 -3.15 -5.96 6.90
N GLU A 86 -3.13 -4.82 7.58
CA GLU A 86 -4.18 -3.80 7.43
C GLU A 86 -4.17 -3.23 6.01
N LEU A 87 -2.97 -2.95 5.47
CA LEU A 87 -2.81 -2.46 4.10
C LEU A 87 -3.26 -3.49 3.07
N ALA A 88 -2.99 -4.77 3.29
CA ALA A 88 -3.47 -5.86 2.43
C ALA A 88 -4.98 -5.97 2.43
N SER A 89 -5.61 -5.83 3.60
CA SER A 89 -7.06 -5.83 3.71
C SER A 89 -7.68 -4.70 2.89
N ILE A 90 -7.08 -3.50 2.94
CA ILE A 90 -7.52 -2.35 2.15
C ILE A 90 -7.36 -2.61 0.64
N LEU A 91 -6.19 -3.08 0.19
CA LEU A 91 -5.99 -3.35 -1.24
C LEU A 91 -6.91 -4.45 -1.77
N ASN A 92 -7.10 -5.53 -1.01
CA ASN A 92 -8.01 -6.60 -1.37
C ASN A 92 -9.44 -6.08 -1.53
N GLN A 93 -9.88 -5.16 -0.66
CA GLN A 93 -11.19 -4.54 -0.78
C GLN A 93 -11.25 -3.50 -1.91
N ALA A 94 -10.16 -2.78 -2.19
CA ALA A 94 -10.08 -1.85 -3.32
C ALA A 94 -10.21 -2.60 -4.65
N TYR A 95 -9.64 -3.80 -4.77
CA TYR A 95 -9.84 -4.65 -5.94
C TYR A 95 -11.30 -5.10 -6.12
N GLN A 96 -12.10 -5.12 -5.05
CA GLN A 96 -13.53 -5.42 -5.09
C GLN A 96 -14.40 -4.17 -5.20
N SER A 97 -13.81 -2.99 -5.40
CA SER A 97 -14.52 -1.72 -5.51
C SER A 97 -14.65 -1.29 -6.98
N PRO A 98 -15.42 -0.22 -7.27
CA PRO A 98 -15.54 0.33 -8.62
C PRO A 98 -14.23 0.89 -9.22
N LEU A 99 -13.10 0.78 -8.50
CA LEU A 99 -11.78 1.19 -8.99
C LEU A 99 -11.22 0.27 -10.08
N TYR A 100 -11.69 -0.98 -10.13
CA TYR A 100 -11.29 -1.97 -11.12
C TYR A 100 -12.49 -2.41 -11.93
N GLU A 101 -12.30 -2.51 -13.25
CA GLU A 101 -13.33 -3.04 -14.15
C GLU A 101 -13.36 -4.57 -14.12
N ASP A 102 -14.52 -5.16 -14.48
CA ASP A 102 -14.65 -6.61 -14.59
C ASP A 102 -13.61 -7.18 -15.57
N GLY A 103 -12.70 -8.02 -15.04
CA GLY A 103 -11.63 -8.64 -15.81
C GLY A 103 -10.30 -7.87 -15.82
N GLU A 104 -10.19 -6.73 -15.14
CA GLU A 104 -8.92 -6.04 -14.94
C GLU A 104 -7.98 -6.91 -14.08
N THR A 105 -6.73 -7.07 -14.53
CA THR A 105 -5.74 -7.84 -13.78
C THR A 105 -5.15 -6.98 -12.67
N PHE A 106 -5.34 -7.41 -11.43
CA PHE A 106 -4.65 -6.85 -10.29
C PHE A 106 -3.23 -7.40 -10.16
N ILE A 107 -2.25 -6.51 -10.19
CA ILE A 107 -0.85 -6.73 -9.90
C ILE A 107 -0.55 -5.88 -8.67
N GLY A 108 -0.31 -6.52 -7.54
CA GLY A 108 -0.02 -5.83 -6.30
C GLY A 108 0.91 -6.63 -5.39
N GLU A 109 1.87 -5.95 -4.80
CA GLU A 109 2.79 -6.50 -3.80
C GLU A 109 2.87 -5.58 -2.60
N ILE A 110 3.05 -6.16 -1.42
CA ILE A 110 3.11 -5.41 -0.17
C ILE A 110 4.43 -5.73 0.52
N PHE A 111 5.18 -4.70 0.87
CA PHE A 111 6.47 -4.82 1.52
C PHE A 111 6.47 -4.15 2.88
N TYR A 112 7.20 -4.73 3.81
CA TYR A 112 7.42 -4.15 5.11
C TYR A 112 8.82 -4.49 5.63
N LYS A 113 9.37 -3.63 6.50
CA LYS A 113 10.75 -3.80 6.98
C LYS A 113 10.80 -4.80 8.15
N LEU A 114 11.58 -5.87 8.02
CA LEU A 114 11.85 -6.86 9.06
C LEU A 114 13.36 -7.04 9.20
N ASN A 115 13.89 -6.88 10.42
CA ASN A 115 15.33 -7.01 10.71
C ASN A 115 16.27 -6.16 9.83
N GLY A 116 15.79 -5.04 9.29
CA GLY A 116 16.56 -4.12 8.46
C GLY A 116 16.35 -4.30 6.95
N GLU A 117 15.63 -5.33 6.54
CA GLU A 117 15.37 -5.66 5.13
C GLU A 117 13.87 -5.53 4.81
N TYR A 118 13.53 -5.13 3.58
CA TYR A 118 12.15 -5.27 3.09
C TYR A 118 11.87 -6.70 2.70
N VAL A 119 10.75 -7.23 3.20
CA VAL A 119 10.23 -8.54 2.83
C VAL A 119 8.82 -8.37 2.26
N SER A 120 8.48 -9.21 1.29
CA SER A 120 7.12 -9.27 0.75
C SER A 120 6.18 -9.89 1.78
N ARG A 121 4.94 -9.41 1.80
CA ARG A 121 3.84 -10.00 2.55
C ARG A 121 3.20 -11.10 1.69
N GLU A 122 3.45 -12.35 2.07
CA GLU A 122 2.73 -13.52 1.54
C GLU A 122 1.25 -13.56 1.95
#